data_AF-A0A0B2VDP1-F1
#
_entry.id   AF-A0A0B2VDP1-F1
#
_cell.length_a   1.000
_cell.length_b   1.000
_cell.length_c   1.000
_cell.angle_alpha   90.00
_cell.angle_beta   90.00
_cell.angle_gamma   90.00
#
_symmetry.space_group_name_H-M   'P 1'
#
loop_
_entity.id
_entity.type
_entity.pdbx_description
1 polymer ?
#
loop_
_entity_poly.entity_id
_entity_poly.type
_entity_poly.pdbx_seq_one_letter_code
_entity_poly.pdbx_strand_id
1 'polypeptide(L)'
;MVCDKDSICKDTMMTSEKKPHTALFHYRSLRLYIGLLLMCVFFCTVSMRTNLGMAMVCMVNATAFSSSVEHIDMSLESDSSKSICTQREVVFGENSTAMSEAGYNGHLLWSPGMQSALYSATFYGSIVTILISGYLADRYGPKYLLFLAMCDYIVVTLLTPVLAEFNYYAFFVARVIMGFGEGFMVPTMASIAGVWFPPMERSTMAGMYTSGNQLAGTFGVLISSKLCEVEALGGWYSIFYIFGKLNSLFLNAR
;
A
#
# COMPACT_ATOMS: atom_id res chain seq x y z
N MET A 1 56.76 -16.01 27.80
CA MET A 1 55.57 -16.87 27.97
C MET A 1 54.41 -16.18 27.29
N VAL A 2 54.14 -16.53 26.04
CA VAL A 2 53.01 -15.99 25.27
C VAL A 2 51.87 -16.99 25.43
N CYS A 3 50.85 -16.63 26.22
CA CYS A 3 49.61 -17.38 26.27
C CYS A 3 48.80 -17.06 25.01
N ASP A 4 48.68 -18.07 24.16
CA ASP A 4 47.93 -18.08 22.92
C ASP A 4 46.42 -17.89 23.20
N LYS A 5 45.83 -16.82 22.65
CA LYS A 5 44.41 -16.47 22.81
C LYS A 5 43.47 -17.43 22.07
N ASP A 6 43.99 -18.26 21.16
CA ASP A 6 43.15 -19.13 20.32
C ASP A 6 42.75 -20.41 21.06
N SER A 7 43.51 -20.82 22.08
CA SER A 7 43.16 -21.95 22.96
C SER A 7 41.91 -21.68 23.81
N ILE A 8 41.80 -20.50 24.42
CA ILE A 8 40.67 -20.15 25.30
C ILE A 8 39.38 -19.94 24.48
N CYS A 9 39.52 -19.50 23.23
CA CYS A 9 38.38 -19.29 22.34
C CYS A 9 37.77 -20.60 21.82
N LYS A 10 38.56 -21.68 21.72
CA LYS A 10 38.05 -23.02 21.33
C LYS A 10 37.21 -23.67 22.43
N ASP A 11 37.61 -23.51 23.70
CA ASP A 11 36.91 -24.16 24.80
C ASP A 11 35.56 -23.48 25.12
N THR A 12 35.44 -22.17 24.86
CA THR A 12 34.16 -21.45 25.03
C THR A 12 33.14 -21.77 23.91
N MET A 13 33.59 -22.29 22.76
CA MET A 13 32.70 -22.70 21.66
C MET A 13 32.11 -24.11 21.83
N MET A 14 32.62 -24.94 22.73
CA MET A 14 32.14 -26.32 22.92
C MET A 14 31.08 -26.50 24.01
N THR A 15 30.68 -25.45 24.74
CA THR A 15 29.65 -25.55 25.80
C THR A 15 28.46 -24.63 25.59
N SER A 16 28.05 -24.38 24.34
CA SER A 16 26.67 -23.97 24.09
C SER A 16 25.83 -25.22 23.91
N GLU A 17 25.27 -25.71 25.02
CA GLU A 17 24.17 -26.67 25.03
C GLU A 17 23.17 -26.29 23.92
N LYS A 18 23.12 -27.06 22.84
CA LYS A 18 22.14 -26.85 21.76
C LYS A 18 20.77 -27.19 22.34
N LYS A 19 20.07 -26.18 22.87
CA LYS A 19 18.62 -26.26 23.11
C LYS A 19 17.97 -26.81 21.83
N PRO A 20 17.07 -27.80 21.92
CA PRO A 20 16.44 -28.38 20.75
C PRO A 20 15.79 -27.25 19.95
N HIS A 21 16.32 -26.98 18.76
CA HIS A 21 15.76 -26.01 17.83
C HIS A 21 14.37 -26.51 17.45
N THR A 22 13.34 -25.93 18.06
CA THR A 22 11.95 -26.21 17.71
C THR A 22 11.73 -25.61 16.32
N ALA A 23 11.28 -26.42 15.37
CA ALA A 23 11.09 -26.00 13.99
C ALA A 23 10.12 -24.80 13.88
N LEU A 24 10.48 -23.82 13.03
CA LEU A 24 9.71 -22.59 12.74
C LEU A 24 8.22 -22.87 12.45
N PHE A 25 7.93 -23.99 11.78
CA PHE A 25 6.60 -24.36 11.28
C PHE A 25 5.78 -25.23 12.23
N HIS A 26 6.09 -25.27 13.52
CA HIS A 26 5.25 -26.02 14.45
C HIS A 26 3.96 -25.22 14.77
N TYR A 27 2.79 -25.76 14.43
CA TYR A 27 1.45 -25.11 14.44
C TYR A 27 1.00 -24.52 15.80
N ARG A 28 1.65 -24.91 16.90
CA ARG A 28 1.40 -24.38 18.26
C ARG A 28 2.45 -23.35 18.72
N SER A 29 3.36 -22.92 17.84
CA SER A 29 4.46 -22.03 18.19
C SER A 29 4.03 -20.56 18.18
N LEU A 30 4.27 -19.87 19.30
CA LEU A 30 4.09 -18.42 19.44
C LEU A 30 4.82 -17.63 18.33
N ARG A 31 5.95 -18.13 17.82
CA ARG A 31 6.73 -17.52 16.74
C ARG A 31 5.98 -17.50 15.41
N LEU A 32 5.36 -18.62 15.03
CA LEU A 32 4.56 -18.70 13.81
C LEU A 32 3.33 -17.78 13.90
N TYR A 33 2.70 -17.73 15.07
CA TYR A 33 1.59 -16.82 15.33
C TYR A 33 1.99 -15.34 15.16
N ILE A 34 3.15 -14.93 15.69
CA ILE A 34 3.68 -13.57 15.47
C ILE A 34 3.94 -13.30 13.99
N GLY A 35 4.47 -14.29 13.25
CA GLY A 35 4.66 -14.20 11.81
C GLY A 35 3.39 -13.95 11.03
N LEU A 36 2.36 -14.75 11.30
CA LEU A 36 1.05 -14.63 10.67
C LEU A 36 0.37 -13.30 11.02
N LEU A 37 0.53 -12.83 12.27
CA LEU A 37 0.05 -11.50 12.67
C LEU A 37 0.74 -10.39 11.87
N LEU A 38 2.07 -10.43 11.71
CA LEU A 38 2.80 -9.43 10.92
C LEU A 38 2.40 -9.47 9.44
N MET A 39 2.22 -10.67 8.87
CA MET A 39 1.72 -10.87 7.52
C MET A 39 0.31 -10.28 7.35
N CYS A 40 -0.59 -10.52 8.31
CA CYS A 40 -1.95 -9.98 8.28
C CYS A 40 -1.97 -8.45 8.41
N VAL A 41 -1.17 -7.88 9.33
CA VAL A 41 -1.01 -6.43 9.45
C VAL A 41 -0.53 -5.80 8.14
N PHE A 42 0.49 -6.40 7.51
CA PHE A 42 1.01 -5.87 6.26
C PHE A 42 -0.03 -5.99 5.14
N PHE A 43 -0.72 -7.13 5.06
CA PHE A 43 -1.82 -7.33 4.11
C PHE A 43 -2.91 -6.26 4.27
N CYS A 44 -3.40 -6.06 5.48
CA CYS A 44 -4.47 -5.13 5.82
C CYS A 44 -4.12 -3.68 5.45
N THR A 45 -2.90 -3.25 5.79
CA THR A 45 -2.40 -1.89 5.54
C THR A 45 -2.14 -1.64 4.05
N VAL A 46 -1.51 -2.61 3.37
CA VAL A 46 -1.24 -2.53 1.93
C VAL A 46 -2.55 -2.55 1.14
N SER A 47 -3.54 -3.33 1.56
CA SER A 47 -4.86 -3.36 0.92
C SER A 47 -5.49 -1.96 0.88
N MET A 48 -5.52 -1.26 2.03
CA MET A 48 -6.03 0.13 2.10
C MET A 48 -5.30 1.08 1.16
N ARG A 49 -3.97 0.92 1.02
CA ARG A 49 -3.17 1.72 0.09
C ARG A 49 -3.56 1.45 -1.37
N THR A 50 -3.68 0.19 -1.75
CA THR A 50 -3.94 -0.21 -3.14
C THR A 50 -5.35 0.14 -3.60
N ASN A 51 -6.29 0.22 -2.66
CA ASN A 51 -7.69 0.54 -2.95
C ASN A 51 -7.87 1.88 -3.65
N LEU A 52 -7.00 2.87 -3.37
CA LEU A 52 -7.08 4.17 -4.04
C LEU A 52 -7.04 4.00 -5.55
N GLY A 53 -6.17 3.13 -6.07
CA GLY A 53 -6.02 2.97 -7.51
C GLY A 53 -7.24 2.47 -8.23
N MET A 54 -7.85 1.44 -7.67
CA MET A 54 -9.10 0.94 -8.20
C MET A 54 -10.23 1.94 -7.99
N ALA A 55 -10.27 2.62 -6.85
CA ALA A 55 -11.26 3.67 -6.60
C ALA A 55 -11.11 4.86 -7.56
N MET A 56 -9.89 5.26 -7.96
CA MET A 56 -9.66 6.35 -8.93
C MET A 56 -10.40 6.08 -10.24
N VAL A 57 -10.34 4.84 -10.74
CA VAL A 57 -11.02 4.42 -11.98
C VAL A 57 -12.54 4.57 -11.87
N CYS A 58 -13.08 4.39 -10.67
CA CYS A 58 -14.50 4.42 -10.39
C CYS A 58 -15.07 5.80 -10.07
N MET A 59 -14.25 6.70 -9.51
CA MET A 59 -14.71 8.02 -9.07
C MET A 59 -14.38 9.15 -10.05
N VAL A 60 -13.35 8.99 -10.90
CA VAL A 60 -12.94 10.04 -11.86
C VAL A 60 -13.60 9.83 -13.21
N ASN A 61 -14.12 10.92 -13.77
CA ASN A 61 -14.63 10.93 -15.14
C ASN A 61 -13.47 10.93 -16.15
N ALA A 62 -13.11 9.74 -16.66
CA ALA A 62 -12.03 9.60 -17.64
C ALA A 62 -12.34 10.29 -18.98
N THR A 63 -13.62 10.48 -19.33
CA THR A 63 -14.06 11.09 -20.60
C THR A 63 -13.90 12.62 -20.61
N ALA A 64 -13.89 13.28 -19.45
CA ALA A 64 -13.81 14.74 -19.38
C ALA A 64 -12.45 15.32 -19.82
N PHE A 65 -11.38 14.52 -19.76
CA PHE A 65 -10.02 14.97 -20.10
C PHE A 65 -9.52 14.49 -21.46
N SER A 66 -10.13 13.46 -22.06
CA SER A 66 -9.84 13.09 -23.46
C SER A 66 -10.23 14.22 -24.43
N SER A 67 -11.27 14.99 -24.10
CA SER A 67 -11.71 16.14 -24.91
C SER A 67 -10.77 17.35 -24.85
N SER A 68 -9.88 17.43 -23.85
CA SER A 68 -8.98 18.59 -23.68
C SER A 68 -7.73 18.56 -24.56
N VAL A 69 -7.53 17.50 -25.35
CA VAL A 69 -6.38 17.34 -26.26
C VAL A 69 -6.72 17.73 -27.71
N GLU A 70 -7.99 17.99 -28.05
CA GLU A 70 -8.38 18.34 -29.44
C GLU A 70 -8.37 19.84 -29.79
N HIS A 71 -8.05 20.75 -28.86
CA HIS A 71 -7.94 22.18 -29.19
C HIS A 71 -6.51 22.72 -28.93
N ILE A 72 -5.55 22.23 -29.71
CA ILE A 72 -4.44 23.09 -30.14
C ILE A 72 -4.64 23.32 -31.63
N ASP A 73 -5.50 24.28 -31.95
CA ASP A 73 -5.51 24.92 -33.26
C ASP A 73 -4.16 25.62 -33.45
N MET A 74 -3.27 24.99 -34.22
CA MET A 74 -2.16 25.69 -34.85
C MET A 74 -2.41 25.69 -36.35
N SER A 75 -3.21 26.65 -36.78
CA SER A 75 -3.35 27.04 -38.18
C SER A 75 -2.07 27.72 -38.66
N LEU A 76 -1.21 27.01 -39.39
CA LEU A 76 -0.30 27.60 -40.39
C LEU A 76 0.02 26.57 -41.48
N GLU A 77 0.02 27.07 -42.71
CA GLU A 77 -0.02 26.37 -44.00
C GLU A 77 1.20 25.48 -44.31
N SER A 78 0.95 24.48 -45.19
CA SER A 78 1.82 23.95 -46.24
C SER A 78 3.26 23.52 -45.88
N ASP A 79 3.57 22.22 -45.93
CA ASP A 79 4.15 21.57 -47.12
C ASP A 79 4.63 20.13 -46.77
N SER A 80 4.68 19.30 -47.80
CA SER A 80 5.01 17.88 -47.89
C SER A 80 6.24 17.41 -47.11
N SER A 81 6.10 16.37 -46.25
CA SER A 81 6.95 15.15 -46.24
C SER A 81 6.77 14.23 -45.01
N LYS A 82 6.37 12.98 -45.28
CA LYS A 82 6.65 11.71 -44.56
C LYS A 82 6.75 11.72 -43.01
N SER A 83 5.70 11.18 -42.39
CA SER A 83 5.83 10.07 -41.43
C SER A 83 4.55 9.23 -41.45
N ILE A 84 4.64 7.98 -41.93
CA ILE A 84 3.55 7.02 -41.84
C ILE A 84 3.40 6.65 -40.36
N CYS A 85 2.40 7.23 -39.71
CA CYS A 85 1.67 6.59 -38.63
C CYS A 85 0.22 6.60 -39.08
N THR A 86 -0.33 5.42 -39.33
CA THR A 86 -1.71 5.23 -39.74
C THR A 86 -2.62 5.88 -38.70
N GLN A 87 -3.18 7.03 -39.05
CA GLN A 87 -4.18 7.70 -38.25
C GLN A 87 -5.43 6.82 -38.30
N ARG A 88 -5.61 6.02 -37.24
CA ARG A 88 -6.88 5.35 -37.01
C ARG A 88 -7.83 6.46 -36.57
N GLU A 89 -8.69 6.91 -37.48
CA GLU A 89 -9.92 7.60 -37.12
C GLU A 89 -10.66 6.67 -36.15
N VAL A 90 -10.60 6.98 -34.85
CA VAL A 90 -11.49 6.35 -33.91
C VAL A 90 -12.78 7.14 -34.02
N VAL A 91 -13.75 6.56 -34.73
CA VAL A 91 -15.14 6.98 -34.72
C VAL A 91 -15.62 6.92 -33.27
N PHE A 92 -15.52 8.02 -32.52
CA PHE A 92 -15.99 8.12 -31.13
C PHE A 92 -17.50 8.41 -31.12
N GLY A 93 -18.27 7.43 -31.59
CA GLY A 93 -19.71 7.32 -31.34
C GLY A 93 -20.07 6.13 -30.45
N GLU A 94 -19.18 5.15 -30.28
CA GLU A 94 -19.51 3.85 -29.63
C GLU A 94 -18.73 3.55 -28.34
N ASN A 95 -17.63 4.26 -28.04
CA ASN A 95 -16.87 4.04 -26.78
C ASN A 95 -17.49 4.73 -25.56
N SER A 96 -18.41 5.67 -25.80
CA SER A 96 -19.08 6.45 -24.75
C SER A 96 -20.11 5.63 -23.98
N THR A 97 -20.70 4.61 -24.62
CA THR A 97 -21.67 3.70 -23.98
C THR A 97 -20.95 2.60 -23.21
N ALA A 98 -19.81 2.06 -23.66
CA ALA A 98 -19.16 0.92 -23.00
C ALA A 98 -18.68 1.18 -21.56
N MET A 99 -18.18 2.38 -21.23
CA MET A 99 -17.76 2.74 -19.85
C MET A 99 -18.94 3.07 -18.93
N SER A 100 -20.00 3.67 -19.47
CA SER A 100 -21.23 3.97 -18.73
C SER A 100 -22.12 2.72 -18.57
N GLU A 101 -22.16 1.83 -19.56
CA GLU A 101 -22.78 0.48 -19.49
C GLU A 101 -22.02 -0.46 -18.55
N ALA A 102 -20.71 -0.25 -18.35
CA ALA A 102 -19.92 -0.97 -17.36
C ALA A 102 -20.08 -0.46 -15.91
N GLY A 103 -20.93 0.57 -15.67
CA GLY A 103 -21.25 1.07 -14.33
C GLY A 103 -20.23 2.03 -13.71
N TYR A 104 -19.26 2.53 -14.49
CA TYR A 104 -18.22 3.45 -13.99
C TYR A 104 -18.66 4.91 -14.16
N ASN A 105 -19.59 5.36 -13.31
CA ASN A 105 -20.19 6.70 -13.35
C ASN A 105 -19.47 7.72 -12.43
N GLY A 106 -18.15 7.84 -12.54
CA GLY A 106 -17.37 8.80 -11.75
C GLY A 106 -17.74 10.25 -12.08
N HIS A 107 -18.06 11.09 -11.07
CA HIS A 107 -18.41 12.51 -11.27
C HIS A 107 -17.24 13.47 -11.01
N LEU A 108 -16.15 13.00 -10.41
CA LEU A 108 -15.02 13.86 -10.04
C LEU A 108 -14.17 14.21 -11.26
N LEU A 109 -13.93 15.52 -11.45
CA LEU A 109 -13.14 16.06 -12.55
C LEU A 109 -11.69 16.26 -12.13
N TRP A 110 -10.90 15.18 -12.08
CA TRP A 110 -9.48 15.24 -11.74
C TRP A 110 -8.58 14.91 -12.93
N SER A 111 -7.69 15.83 -13.28
CA SER A 111 -6.77 15.64 -14.41
C SER A 111 -5.79 14.48 -14.13
N PRO A 112 -5.24 13.81 -15.16
CA PRO A 112 -4.28 12.72 -14.95
C PRO A 112 -3.07 13.14 -14.10
N GLY A 113 -2.63 14.40 -14.20
CA GLY A 113 -1.57 14.96 -13.34
C GLY A 113 -1.98 15.09 -11.88
N MET A 114 -3.24 15.42 -11.59
CA MET A 114 -3.76 15.45 -10.21
C MET A 114 -3.87 14.03 -9.62
N GLN A 115 -4.29 13.06 -10.43
CA GLN A 115 -4.38 11.66 -10.02
C GLN A 115 -3.00 11.10 -9.65
N SER A 116 -1.98 11.35 -10.48
CA SER A 116 -0.61 10.91 -10.20
C SER A 116 -0.01 11.65 -9.00
N ALA A 117 -0.32 12.94 -8.82
CA ALA A 117 0.10 13.70 -7.65
C ALA A 117 -0.46 13.11 -6.33
N LEU A 118 -1.70 12.63 -6.31
CA LEU A 118 -2.30 11.96 -5.15
C LEU A 118 -1.58 10.65 -4.78
N TYR A 119 -1.13 9.90 -5.79
CA TYR A 119 -0.31 8.72 -5.56
C TYR A 119 1.05 9.08 -4.97
N SER A 120 1.73 10.04 -5.60
CA SER A 120 3.03 10.54 -5.18
C SER A 120 3.01 11.14 -3.77
N ALA A 121 1.89 11.76 -3.36
CA ALA A 121 1.70 12.35 -2.03
C ALA A 121 2.04 11.37 -0.90
N THR A 122 1.62 10.11 -1.03
CA THR A 122 1.93 9.04 -0.07
C THR A 122 3.44 8.86 0.08
N PHE A 123 4.18 8.85 -1.04
CA PHE A 123 5.62 8.63 -1.03
C PHE A 123 6.36 9.80 -0.40
N TYR A 124 5.90 11.04 -0.59
CA TYR A 124 6.47 12.19 0.10
C TYR A 124 6.36 12.05 1.62
N GLY A 125 5.21 11.59 2.11
CA GLY A 125 5.04 11.26 3.53
C GLY A 125 6.01 10.15 3.98
N SER A 126 6.04 9.04 3.25
CA SER A 126 6.88 7.89 3.59
C SER A 126 8.37 8.23 3.68
N ILE A 127 8.89 9.07 2.77
CA ILE A 127 10.32 9.45 2.77
C ILE A 127 10.71 10.13 4.08
N VAL A 128 9.86 11.03 4.59
CA VAL A 128 10.13 11.77 5.83
C VAL A 128 10.17 10.81 7.02
N THR A 129 9.22 9.88 7.11
CA THR A 129 9.14 8.97 8.25
C THR A 129 10.13 7.82 8.17
N ILE A 130 10.50 7.34 6.98
CA ILE A 130 11.51 6.29 6.81
C ILE A 130 12.84 6.69 7.47
N LEU A 131 13.29 7.94 7.28
CA LEU A 131 14.54 8.43 7.88
C LEU A 131 14.54 8.38 9.41
N ILE A 132 13.40 8.63 10.03
CA ILE A 132 13.24 8.77 11.47
C ILE A 132 12.78 7.44 12.12
N SER A 133 12.21 6.54 11.32
CA SER A 133 11.55 5.30 11.75
C SER A 133 12.44 4.37 12.57
N GLY A 134 13.72 4.20 12.20
CA GLY A 134 14.65 3.33 12.93
C GLY A 134 14.87 3.81 14.36
N TYR A 135 15.18 5.10 14.53
CA TYR A 135 15.37 5.72 15.85
C TYR A 135 14.09 5.65 16.70
N LEU A 136 12.93 5.92 16.10
CA LEU A 136 11.64 5.84 16.79
C LEU A 136 11.31 4.41 17.21
N ALA A 137 11.62 3.40 16.39
CA ALA A 137 11.33 2.00 16.68
C ALA A 137 12.12 1.50 17.89
N ASP A 138 13.37 1.93 18.01
CA ASP A 138 14.22 1.59 19.15
C ASP A 138 13.80 2.34 20.42
N ARG A 139 13.32 3.60 20.31
CA ARG A 139 12.97 4.44 21.47
C ARG A 139 11.58 4.18 22.04
N TYR A 140 10.54 4.10 21.20
CA TYR A 140 9.14 3.96 21.63
C TYR A 140 8.64 2.52 21.60
N GLY A 141 9.47 1.61 21.08
CA GLY A 141 9.13 0.21 20.91
C GLY A 141 8.35 -0.04 19.62
N PRO A 142 8.69 -1.08 18.86
CA PRO A 142 8.15 -1.25 17.52
C PRO A 142 6.65 -1.66 17.54
N LYS A 143 6.16 -2.29 18.62
CA LYS A 143 4.74 -2.63 18.73
C LYS A 143 3.83 -1.40 18.73
N TYR A 144 4.24 -0.32 19.38
CA TYR A 144 3.46 0.90 19.51
C TYR A 144 3.44 1.68 18.18
N LEU A 145 4.57 1.77 17.49
CA LEU A 145 4.64 2.40 16.16
C LEU A 145 3.77 1.68 15.14
N LEU A 146 3.78 0.34 15.15
CA LEU A 146 2.95 -0.46 14.26
C LEU A 146 1.46 -0.19 14.52
N PHE A 147 1.06 -0.07 15.79
CA PHE A 147 -0.31 0.30 16.17
C PHE A 147 -0.68 1.71 15.67
N LEU A 148 0.19 2.70 15.90
CA LEU A 148 -0.03 4.07 15.42
C LEU A 148 -0.16 4.13 13.90
N ALA A 149 0.69 3.42 13.17
CA ALA A 149 0.61 3.34 11.71
C ALA A 149 -0.73 2.74 11.26
N MET A 150 -1.21 1.67 11.90
CA MET A 150 -2.52 1.11 11.57
C MET A 150 -3.67 2.08 11.86
N CYS A 151 -3.63 2.79 12.99
CA CYS A 151 -4.62 3.81 13.32
C CYS A 151 -4.66 4.93 12.28
N ASP A 152 -3.49 5.42 11.88
CA ASP A 152 -3.34 6.43 10.83
C ASP A 152 -4.00 5.99 9.52
N TYR A 153 -3.70 4.76 9.07
CA TYR A 153 -4.31 4.18 7.88
C TYR A 153 -5.84 4.07 7.99
N ILE A 154 -6.37 3.60 9.12
CA ILE A 154 -7.82 3.46 9.33
C ILE A 154 -8.50 4.82 9.29
N VAL A 155 -7.97 5.82 10.01
CA VAL A 155 -8.55 7.16 10.07
C VAL A 155 -8.55 7.80 8.69
N VAL A 156 -7.40 7.81 8.01
CA VAL A 156 -7.32 8.42 6.67
C VAL A 156 -8.23 7.70 5.69
N THR A 157 -8.26 6.36 5.69
CA THR A 157 -9.12 5.58 4.78
C THR A 157 -10.60 5.89 5.01
N LEU A 158 -11.07 6.00 6.25
CA LEU A 158 -12.46 6.34 6.56
C LEU A 158 -12.82 7.79 6.20
N LEU A 159 -11.86 8.72 6.29
CA LEU A 159 -12.05 10.13 5.93
C LEU A 159 -11.98 10.37 4.41
N THR A 160 -11.26 9.51 3.68
CA THR A 160 -11.04 9.56 2.22
C THR A 160 -12.31 9.89 1.41
N PRO A 161 -13.45 9.19 1.58
CA PRO A 161 -14.68 9.49 0.85
C PRO A 161 -15.21 10.92 1.10
N VAL A 162 -15.16 11.39 2.35
CA VAL A 162 -15.64 12.73 2.72
C VAL A 162 -14.73 13.81 2.15
N LEU A 163 -13.42 13.58 2.19
CA LEU A 163 -12.42 14.53 1.69
C LEU A 163 -12.43 14.65 0.16
N ALA A 164 -12.75 13.56 -0.55
CA ALA A 164 -12.81 13.54 -2.01
C ALA A 164 -13.91 14.47 -2.54
N GLU A 165 -15.07 14.51 -1.88
CA GLU A 165 -16.16 15.45 -2.20
C GLU A 165 -15.87 16.88 -1.76
N PHE A 166 -15.20 17.04 -0.62
CA PHE A 166 -15.01 18.36 -0.03
C PHE A 166 -14.00 19.20 -0.79
N ASN A 167 -12.76 18.70 -0.93
CA ASN A 167 -11.69 19.46 -1.57
C ASN A 167 -10.50 18.56 -1.94
N TYR A 168 -10.04 18.67 -3.18
CA TYR A 168 -8.86 17.95 -3.68
C TYR A 168 -7.60 18.17 -2.82
N TYR A 169 -7.33 19.40 -2.37
CA TYR A 169 -6.15 19.69 -1.56
C TYR A 169 -6.24 19.08 -0.16
N ALA A 170 -7.44 19.04 0.42
CA ALA A 170 -7.66 18.37 1.71
C ALA A 170 -7.43 16.86 1.59
N PHE A 171 -7.89 16.26 0.49
CA PHE A 171 -7.60 14.88 0.15
C PHE A 171 -6.09 14.65 -0.04
N PHE A 172 -5.39 15.52 -0.78
CA PHE A 172 -3.95 15.45 -0.98
C PHE A 172 -3.18 15.46 0.35
N VAL A 173 -3.51 16.36 1.27
CA VAL A 173 -2.88 16.42 2.60
C VAL A 173 -3.13 15.13 3.38
N ALA A 174 -4.35 14.59 3.35
CA ALA A 174 -4.65 13.31 3.99
C ALA A 174 -3.82 12.16 3.40
N ARG A 175 -3.53 12.18 2.08
CA ARG A 175 -2.64 11.19 1.45
C ARG A 175 -1.19 11.30 1.92
N VAL A 176 -0.70 12.52 2.15
CA VAL A 176 0.63 12.73 2.77
C VAL A 176 0.65 12.16 4.19
N ILE A 177 -0.41 12.41 4.98
CA ILE A 177 -0.56 11.89 6.34
C ILE A 177 -0.52 10.36 6.36
N MET A 178 -1.29 9.68 5.49
CA MET A 178 -1.23 8.21 5.35
C MET A 178 0.17 7.69 4.99
N GLY A 179 0.93 8.48 4.21
CA GLY A 179 2.32 8.17 3.90
C GLY A 179 3.23 8.13 5.13
N PHE A 180 2.94 8.94 6.15
CA PHE A 180 3.70 8.90 7.40
C PHE A 180 3.60 7.55 8.08
N GLY A 181 2.39 6.97 8.19
CA GLY A 181 2.19 5.61 8.70
C GLY A 181 2.96 4.56 7.90
N GLU A 182 2.99 4.70 6.57
CA GLU A 182 3.64 3.73 5.68
C GLU A 182 5.13 3.58 5.94
N GLY A 183 5.82 4.71 6.13
CA GLY A 183 7.27 4.72 6.33
C GLY A 183 7.72 4.05 7.63
N PHE A 184 6.82 3.88 8.61
CA PHE A 184 7.11 3.13 9.83
C PHE A 184 6.97 1.61 9.65
N MET A 185 6.17 1.13 8.70
CA MET A 185 5.73 -0.27 8.64
C MET A 185 6.89 -1.26 8.50
N VAL A 186 7.66 -1.16 7.41
CA VAL A 186 8.76 -2.09 7.11
C VAL A 186 9.86 -2.10 8.18
N PRO A 187 10.43 -0.96 8.61
CA PRO A 187 11.50 -0.94 9.61
C PRO A 187 11.02 -1.45 10.98
N THR A 188 9.77 -1.13 11.34
CA THR A 188 9.15 -1.61 12.58
C THR A 188 8.94 -3.12 12.56
N MET A 189 8.44 -3.67 11.45
CA MET A 189 8.28 -5.12 11.28
C MET A 189 9.64 -5.84 11.30
N ALA A 190 10.65 -5.26 10.66
CA ALA A 190 12.02 -5.79 10.68
C ALA A 190 12.62 -5.79 12.10
N SER A 191 12.37 -4.74 12.89
CA SER A 191 12.79 -4.67 14.30
C SER A 191 12.10 -5.75 15.15
N ILE A 192 10.79 -5.94 14.99
CA ILE A 192 10.06 -7.04 15.66
C ILE A 192 10.64 -8.40 15.25
N ALA A 193 10.88 -8.60 13.96
CA ALA A 193 11.48 -9.84 13.47
C ALA A 193 12.89 -10.07 14.06
N GLY A 194 13.67 -9.00 14.24
CA GLY A 194 14.99 -9.04 14.85
C GLY A 194 14.98 -9.50 16.31
N VAL A 195 14.00 -9.06 17.10
CA VAL A 195 13.90 -9.40 18.53
C VAL A 195 13.36 -10.82 18.74
N TRP A 196 12.38 -11.25 17.94
CA TRP A 196 11.63 -12.48 18.20
C TRP A 196 12.17 -13.73 17.47
N PHE A 197 12.96 -13.56 16.42
CA PHE A 197 13.44 -14.68 15.59
C PHE A 197 14.97 -14.80 15.56
N PRO A 198 15.49 -16.04 15.61
CA PRO A 198 16.92 -16.30 15.51
C PRO A 198 17.43 -15.95 14.10
N PRO A 199 18.72 -15.58 13.94
CA PRO A 199 19.27 -15.09 12.67
C PRO A 199 19.01 -15.99 11.46
N MET A 200 19.03 -17.31 11.65
CA MET A 200 18.78 -18.30 10.59
C MET A 200 17.34 -18.30 10.06
N GLU A 201 16.38 -17.83 10.86
CA GLU A 201 14.95 -17.86 10.54
C GLU A 201 14.41 -16.49 10.11
N ARG A 202 15.19 -15.41 10.30
CA ARG A 202 14.76 -14.02 10.02
C ARG A 202 14.43 -13.80 8.54
N SER A 203 15.19 -14.38 7.62
CA SER A 203 14.92 -14.26 6.17
C SER A 203 13.62 -14.93 5.78
N THR A 204 13.33 -16.12 6.34
CA THR A 204 12.05 -16.82 6.14
C THR A 204 10.89 -16.00 6.66
N MET A 205 11.03 -15.39 7.83
CA MET A 205 10.01 -14.50 8.39
C MET A 205 9.82 -13.22 7.57
N ALA A 206 10.91 -12.67 7.03
CA ALA A 206 10.86 -11.55 6.11
C ALA A 206 10.09 -11.88 4.83
N GLY A 207 10.34 -13.05 4.25
CA GLY A 207 9.56 -13.57 3.13
C GLY A 207 8.08 -13.75 3.49
N MET A 208 7.80 -14.26 4.70
CA MET A 208 6.44 -14.52 5.16
C MET A 208 5.62 -13.23 5.29
N TYR A 209 6.08 -12.20 6.02
CA TYR A 209 5.29 -10.97 6.10
C TYR A 209 5.22 -10.26 4.75
N THR A 210 6.29 -10.28 3.95
CA THR A 210 6.30 -9.65 2.61
C THR A 210 5.32 -10.32 1.65
N SER A 211 5.06 -11.63 1.81
CA SER A 211 3.99 -12.30 1.05
C SER A 211 2.62 -11.67 1.29
N GLY A 212 2.38 -11.11 2.48
CA GLY A 212 1.17 -10.34 2.80
C GLY A 212 0.98 -9.12 1.88
N ASN A 213 2.05 -8.42 1.51
CA ASN A 213 2.00 -7.31 0.56
C ASN A 213 1.57 -7.77 -0.84
N GLN A 214 2.13 -8.90 -1.30
CA GLN A 214 1.79 -9.46 -2.61
C GLN A 214 0.34 -9.93 -2.64
N LEU A 215 -0.12 -10.60 -1.59
CA LEU A 215 -1.51 -11.02 -1.46
C LEU A 215 -2.46 -9.82 -1.41
N ALA A 216 -2.10 -8.74 -0.71
CA ALA A 216 -2.92 -7.53 -0.67
C ALA A 216 -3.03 -6.86 -2.04
N GLY A 217 -1.93 -6.80 -2.80
CA GLY A 217 -1.93 -6.28 -4.17
C GLY A 217 -2.87 -7.06 -5.09
N THR A 218 -2.98 -8.38 -4.92
CA THR A 218 -3.88 -9.21 -5.74
C THR A 218 -5.32 -9.17 -5.21
N PHE A 219 -5.54 -9.59 -3.97
CA PHE A 219 -6.88 -9.73 -3.40
C PHE A 219 -7.54 -8.38 -3.11
N GLY A 220 -6.79 -7.39 -2.61
CA GLY A 220 -7.31 -6.06 -2.32
C GLY A 220 -7.82 -5.36 -3.59
N VAL A 221 -7.08 -5.47 -4.68
CA VAL A 221 -7.48 -4.94 -6.00
C VAL A 221 -8.70 -5.68 -6.54
N LEU A 222 -8.70 -7.02 -6.57
CA LEU A 222 -9.82 -7.81 -7.07
C LEU A 222 -11.14 -7.53 -6.31
N ILE A 223 -11.07 -7.46 -4.99
CA ILE A 223 -12.22 -7.13 -4.14
C ILE A 223 -12.67 -5.69 -4.44
N SER A 224 -11.75 -4.74 -4.53
CA SER A 224 -12.08 -3.33 -4.82
C SER A 224 -12.76 -3.16 -6.18
N SER A 225 -12.28 -3.86 -7.22
CA SER A 225 -12.91 -3.84 -8.55
C SER A 225 -14.35 -4.33 -8.48
N LYS A 226 -14.61 -5.41 -7.75
CA LYS A 226 -15.97 -5.95 -7.61
C LYS A 226 -16.89 -5.10 -6.75
N LEU A 227 -16.36 -4.43 -5.73
CA LEU A 227 -17.14 -3.48 -4.93
C LEU A 227 -17.53 -2.24 -5.73
N CYS A 228 -16.69 -1.82 -6.68
CA CYS A 228 -16.98 -0.69 -7.54
C CYS A 228 -18.17 -0.95 -8.49
N GLU A 229 -18.29 -2.16 -9.06
CA GLU A 229 -19.40 -2.54 -9.95
C GLU A 229 -20.77 -2.55 -9.24
N VAL A 230 -20.79 -2.64 -7.90
CA VAL A 230 -22.04 -2.76 -7.12
C VAL A 230 -22.53 -1.39 -6.68
N GLU A 231 -23.34 -0.75 -7.54
CA GLU A 231 -23.97 0.54 -7.24
C GLU A 231 -24.86 0.49 -5.98
N ALA A 232 -25.49 -0.66 -5.70
CA ALA A 232 -26.37 -0.87 -4.54
C ALA A 232 -25.67 -0.67 -3.17
N LEU A 233 -24.33 -0.77 -3.11
CA LEU A 233 -23.55 -0.58 -1.88
C LEU A 233 -22.98 0.83 -1.74
N GLY A 234 -23.35 1.76 -2.63
CA GLY A 234 -22.80 3.11 -2.68
C GLY A 234 -21.50 3.20 -3.49
N GLY A 235 -21.34 2.36 -4.52
CA GLY A 235 -20.25 2.44 -5.50
C GLY A 235 -18.86 2.52 -4.87
N TRP A 236 -18.04 3.48 -5.29
CA TRP A 236 -16.65 3.63 -4.88
C TRP A 236 -16.47 3.96 -3.38
N TYR A 237 -17.44 4.61 -2.74
CA TYR A 237 -17.39 4.91 -1.30
C TYR A 237 -17.31 3.63 -0.46
N SER A 238 -17.96 2.55 -0.92
CA SER A 238 -18.05 1.27 -0.22
C SER A 238 -16.68 0.63 0.01
N ILE A 239 -15.74 0.82 -0.94
CA ILE A 239 -14.38 0.30 -0.88
C ILE A 239 -13.69 0.84 0.38
N PHE A 240 -13.70 2.15 0.57
CA PHE A 240 -13.03 2.78 1.70
C PHE A 240 -13.66 2.37 3.04
N TYR A 241 -15.00 2.30 3.12
CA TYR A 241 -15.68 1.91 4.36
C TYR A 241 -15.50 0.43 4.73
N ILE A 242 -15.56 -0.49 3.76
CA ILE A 242 -15.42 -1.93 4.01
C ILE A 242 -14.00 -2.25 4.46
N PHE A 243 -12.98 -1.78 3.73
CA PHE A 243 -11.60 -1.99 4.12
C PHE A 243 -11.26 -1.26 5.43
N GLY A 244 -11.78 -0.04 5.63
CA GLY A 244 -11.73 0.72 6.89
C GLY A 244 -12.21 -0.08 8.09
N LYS A 245 -13.44 -0.59 8.01
CA LYS A 245 -14.07 -1.38 9.08
C LYS A 245 -13.36 -2.72 9.32
N LEU A 246 -12.93 -3.40 8.25
CA LEU A 246 -12.20 -4.67 8.37
C LEU A 246 -10.88 -4.50 9.15
N ASN A 247 -10.13 -3.44 8.85
CA ASN A 247 -8.90 -3.12 9.56
C ASN A 247 -9.15 -2.69 11.01
N SER A 248 -10.19 -1.90 11.25
CA SER A 248 -10.59 -1.52 12.61
C SER A 248 -11.01 -2.72 13.45
N LEU A 249 -11.72 -3.68 12.85
CA LEU A 249 -12.08 -4.94 13.51
C LEU A 249 -10.82 -5.76 13.85
N PHE A 250 -9.87 -5.87 12.92
CA PHE A 250 -8.60 -6.55 13.17
C PHE A 250 -7.81 -5.90 14.32
N LEU A 251 -7.81 -4.57 14.41
CA LEU A 251 -7.15 -3.84 15.49
C LEU A 251 -7.77 -4.14 16.87
N ASN A 252 -9.10 -4.31 16.93
CA ASN A 252 -9.84 -4.65 18.16
C ASN A 252 -9.78 -6.15 18.53
N ALA A 253 -9.47 -7.03 17.56
CA ALA A 253 -9.40 -8.47 17.77
C ALA A 253 -8.08 -8.94 18.41
N ARG A 254 -7.29 -8.02 18.96
CA ARG A 254 -5.94 -8.22 19.50
C ARG A 254 -5.91 -8.03 21.01
#